data_AF-A0A973NWV1-F1
#
_entry.id   AF-A0A973NWV1-F1
#
_cell.length_a   1.000
_cell.length_b   1.000
_cell.length_c   1.000
_cell.angle_alpha   90.00
_cell.angle_beta   90.00
_cell.angle_gamma   90.00
#
_symmetry.space_group_name_H-M   'P 1'
#
loop_
_entity.id
_entity.type
_entity.pdbx_description
1 polymer ?
#
loop_
_entity_poly.entity_id
_entity_poly.type
_entity_poly.pdbx_seq_one_letter_code
_entity_poly.pdbx_strand_id
1 'polypeptide(L)'
;LKYGALPITFDQGDVSQISASLAGNQLTAGLIAGAIGLVLVVLYLIAYYRGLAVVAVASLMISAVLTYALATLLGPAMGFRLSLAGVAGLVVAIGITADSFVIYFERLRDEVREGRSLRTAVDHGWGRARRTIISSDFVSFLAAFVLYEVSVGTVKGFAFTLGLTTLLDIVVVFMFTKPIVTLLARRRFFADGHPWSGLDPNRLGGKKSPGLRQSIVDRRAAARRQGSAEGMEA
;
A
#
# COMPACT_ATOMS: atom_id res chain seq x y z
N LEU A 1 -28.88 42.63 -31.21
CA LEU A 1 -30.26 42.14 -30.94
C LEU A 1 -30.55 40.85 -31.74
N LYS A 2 -29.73 39.80 -31.60
CA LYS A 2 -29.83 38.59 -32.46
C LYS A 2 -30.75 37.47 -31.93
N TYR A 3 -31.28 37.59 -30.71
CA TYR A 3 -31.93 36.46 -30.03
C TYR A 3 -33.32 36.74 -29.44
N GLY A 4 -33.97 37.86 -29.79
CA GLY A 4 -35.30 38.19 -29.27
C GLY A 4 -35.33 38.41 -27.75
N ALA A 5 -36.50 38.76 -27.21
CA ALA A 5 -36.70 38.89 -25.76
C ALA A 5 -36.96 37.50 -25.16
N LEU A 6 -36.18 37.12 -24.14
CA LEU A 6 -36.41 35.89 -23.39
C LEU A 6 -37.71 36.04 -22.56
N PRO A 7 -38.72 35.17 -22.75
CA PRO A 7 -40.05 35.31 -22.14
C PRO A 7 -40.08 34.98 -20.64
N ILE A 8 -38.94 34.63 -20.05
CA ILE A 8 -38.78 34.30 -18.62
C ILE A 8 -37.45 34.87 -18.11
N THR A 9 -37.49 35.42 -16.90
CA THR A 9 -36.28 35.89 -16.20
C THR A 9 -35.57 34.66 -15.62
N PHE A 10 -34.40 34.32 -16.15
CA PHE A 10 -33.56 33.28 -15.58
C PHE A 10 -32.88 33.84 -14.33
N ASP A 11 -33.07 33.17 -13.19
CA ASP A 11 -32.20 33.38 -12.05
C ASP A 11 -30.82 32.80 -12.41
N GLN A 12 -29.78 33.63 -12.42
CA GLN A 12 -28.44 33.15 -12.74
C GLN A 12 -27.99 32.25 -11.59
N GLY A 13 -27.94 30.93 -11.83
CA GLY A 13 -27.23 30.02 -10.93
C GLY A 13 -25.76 30.45 -10.80
N ASP A 14 -25.09 30.06 -9.71
CA ASP A 14 -23.71 30.47 -9.40
C ASP A 14 -22.76 30.30 -10.61
N VAL A 15 -22.40 31.42 -11.25
CA VAL A 15 -21.44 31.44 -12.36
C VAL A 15 -20.05 31.69 -11.79
N SER A 16 -19.30 30.61 -11.52
CA SER A 16 -17.89 30.72 -11.17
C SER A 16 -17.04 30.80 -12.43
N GLN A 17 -16.53 32.00 -12.75
CA GLN A 17 -15.53 32.18 -13.81
C GLN A 17 -14.13 32.01 -13.23
N ILE A 18 -13.51 30.86 -13.53
CA ILE A 18 -12.12 30.57 -13.14
C ILE A 18 -11.21 30.93 -14.31
N SER A 19 -10.23 31.79 -14.08
CA SER A 19 -9.23 32.14 -15.09
C SER A 19 -8.25 30.98 -15.32
N ALA A 20 -7.80 30.82 -16.57
CA ALA A 20 -6.85 29.76 -16.93
C ALA A 20 -5.53 29.84 -16.15
N SER A 21 -5.07 31.06 -15.80
CA SER A 21 -3.87 31.27 -14.99
C SER A 21 -4.03 30.77 -13.55
N LEU A 22 -5.20 30.99 -12.94
CA LEU A 22 -5.47 30.52 -11.58
C LEU A 22 -5.56 28.98 -11.52
N ALA A 23 -6.20 28.36 -12.51
CA ALA A 23 -6.26 26.90 -12.62
C ALA A 23 -4.88 26.26 -12.80
N GLY A 24 -4.02 26.84 -13.65
CA GLY A 24 -2.65 26.36 -13.86
C GLY A 24 -1.77 26.46 -12.60
N ASN A 25 -1.88 27.57 -11.87
CA ASN A 25 -1.14 27.75 -10.61
C ASN A 25 -1.60 26.75 -9.54
N GLN A 26 -2.91 26.49 -9.43
CA GLN A 26 -3.46 25.52 -8.48
C GLN A 26 -3.05 24.08 -8.80
N LEU A 27 -3.06 23.69 -10.08
CA LEU A 27 -2.57 22.39 -10.51
C LEU A 27 -1.09 22.20 -10.12
N THR A 28 -0.27 23.21 -10.41
CA THR A 28 1.17 23.17 -10.08
C THR A 28 1.39 23.05 -8.57
N ALA A 29 0.66 23.83 -7.76
CA ALA A 29 0.71 23.72 -6.31
C ALA A 29 0.28 22.33 -5.82
N GLY A 30 -0.77 21.74 -6.40
CA GLY A 30 -1.22 20.39 -6.09
C GLY A 30 -0.18 19.31 -6.43
N LEU A 31 0.49 19.42 -7.57
CA LEU A 31 1.57 18.51 -7.96
C LEU A 31 2.79 18.64 -7.04
N ILE A 32 3.16 19.86 -6.64
CA ILE A 32 4.24 20.09 -5.67
C ILE A 32 3.87 19.49 -4.31
N ALA A 33 2.64 19.71 -3.83
CA ALA A 33 2.16 19.13 -2.59
C ALA A 33 2.19 17.59 -2.63
N GLY A 34 1.76 16.99 -3.74
CA GLY A 34 1.85 15.54 -3.97
C GLY A 34 3.29 15.03 -3.98
N ALA A 35 4.20 15.74 -4.65
CA ALA A 35 5.62 15.38 -4.68
C ALA A 35 6.26 15.44 -3.29
N ILE A 36 5.98 16.49 -2.51
CA ILE A 36 6.45 16.61 -1.12
C ILE A 36 5.87 15.47 -0.27
N GLY A 37 4.57 15.20 -0.38
CA GLY A 37 3.92 14.09 0.32
C GLY A 37 4.56 12.73 -0.01
N LEU A 38 4.80 12.47 -1.30
CA LEU A 38 5.49 11.26 -1.76
C LEU A 38 6.89 11.15 -1.17
N VAL A 39 7.69 12.22 -1.21
CA VAL A 39 9.05 12.23 -0.65
C VAL A 39 9.02 11.94 0.85
N LEU A 40 8.11 12.56 1.60
CA LEU A 40 7.99 12.31 3.04
C LEU A 40 7.64 10.86 3.35
N VAL A 41 6.70 10.26 2.61
CA VAL A 41 6.34 8.84 2.73
C VAL A 41 7.53 7.94 2.41
N VAL A 42 8.25 8.20 1.32
CA VAL A 42 9.43 7.44 0.92
C VAL A 42 10.52 7.52 1.98
N LEU A 43 10.79 8.71 2.52
CA LEU A 43 11.77 8.92 3.58
C LEU A 43 11.39 8.17 4.86
N TYR A 44 10.12 8.22 5.25
CA TYR A 44 9.61 7.46 6.39
C TYR A 44 9.82 5.94 6.18
N LEU A 45 9.46 5.43 5.00
CA LEU A 45 9.62 4.01 4.67
C LEU A 45 11.09 3.58 4.72
N ILE A 46 12.00 4.38 4.16
CA ILE A 46 13.44 4.09 4.18
C ILE A 46 13.98 4.11 5.61
N ALA A 47 13.62 5.13 6.41
CA ALA A 47 14.08 5.25 7.78
C ALA A 47 13.61 4.08 8.66
N TYR A 48 12.34 3.67 8.51
CA TYR A 48 11.72 2.66 9.37
C TYR A 48 11.94 1.22 8.88
N TYR A 49 11.78 0.95 7.57
CA TYR A 49 11.81 -0.40 6.99
C TYR A 49 13.11 -0.74 6.23
N ARG A 50 13.98 0.24 5.94
CA ARG A 50 15.29 0.04 5.30
C ARG A 50 15.22 -0.80 4.02
N GLY A 51 15.78 -2.01 3.99
CA GLY A 51 15.80 -2.88 2.81
C GLY A 51 14.41 -3.26 2.29
N LEU A 52 13.40 -3.38 3.17
CA LEU A 52 12.00 -3.61 2.77
C LEU A 52 11.39 -2.37 2.11
N ALA A 53 11.91 -1.17 2.40
CA ALA A 53 11.42 0.06 1.79
C ALA A 53 11.59 0.06 0.27
N VAL A 54 12.63 -0.61 -0.26
CA VAL A 54 12.82 -0.72 -1.72
C VAL A 54 11.62 -1.37 -2.39
N VAL A 55 11.01 -2.37 -1.75
CA VAL A 55 9.81 -3.03 -2.27
C VAL A 55 8.62 -2.08 -2.22
N ALA A 56 8.39 -1.40 -1.10
CA ALA A 56 7.29 -0.46 -1.00
C ALA A 56 7.43 0.69 -1.99
N VAL A 57 8.62 1.27 -2.15
CA VAL A 57 8.86 2.34 -3.13
C VAL A 57 8.63 1.85 -4.55
N ALA A 58 9.08 0.63 -4.90
CA ALA A 58 8.79 0.04 -6.21
C ALA A 58 7.29 -0.17 -6.43
N SER A 59 6.56 -0.62 -5.40
CA SER A 59 5.11 -0.77 -5.45
C SER A 59 4.39 0.57 -5.61
N LEU A 60 4.82 1.62 -4.88
CA LEU A 60 4.29 2.98 -5.04
C LEU A 60 4.51 3.51 -6.45
N MET A 61 5.71 3.29 -7.02
CA MET A 61 6.02 3.73 -8.39
C MET A 61 5.13 3.05 -9.41
N ILE A 62 4.90 1.75 -9.28
CA ILE A 62 3.99 1.03 -10.17
C ILE A 62 2.55 1.48 -9.97
N SER A 63 2.13 1.70 -8.73
CA SER A 63 0.80 2.24 -8.44
C SER A 63 0.61 3.61 -9.11
N ALA A 64 1.60 4.50 -9.03
CA ALA A 64 1.59 5.80 -9.70
C ALA A 64 1.53 5.68 -11.23
N VAL A 65 2.34 4.80 -11.82
CA VAL A 65 2.34 4.56 -13.28
C VAL A 65 1.00 3.99 -13.75
N LEU A 66 0.46 3.00 -13.05
CA LEU A 66 -0.84 2.40 -13.39
C LEU A 66 -1.96 3.42 -13.21
N THR A 67 -1.92 4.23 -12.16
CA THR A 67 -2.92 5.29 -11.92
C THR A 67 -2.87 6.33 -13.03
N TYR A 68 -1.67 6.75 -13.46
CA TYR A 68 -1.48 7.65 -14.58
C TYR A 68 -1.98 7.02 -15.90
N ALA A 69 -1.66 5.76 -16.16
CA ALA A 69 -2.12 5.04 -17.35
C ALA A 69 -3.65 4.92 -17.40
N LEU A 70 -4.29 4.60 -16.27
CA LEU A 70 -5.74 4.56 -16.19
C LEU A 70 -6.35 5.95 -16.34
N ALA A 71 -5.82 6.97 -15.66
CA ALA A 71 -6.33 8.34 -15.79
C ALA A 71 -6.28 8.85 -17.23
N THR A 72 -5.22 8.52 -17.97
CA THR A 72 -5.05 8.88 -19.39
C THR A 72 -5.94 8.07 -20.33
N LEU A 73 -6.17 6.79 -20.06
CA LEU A 73 -7.10 5.93 -20.84
C LEU A 73 -8.57 6.27 -20.59
N LEU A 74 -8.94 6.56 -19.35
CA LEU A 74 -10.32 6.87 -18.97
C LEU A 74 -10.76 8.27 -19.41
N GLY A 75 -9.81 9.16 -19.68
CA GLY A 75 -10.10 10.49 -20.19
C GLY A 75 -10.90 10.45 -21.50
N PRO A 76 -10.38 9.81 -22.57
CA PRO A 76 -11.12 9.61 -23.80
C PRO A 76 -12.31 8.66 -23.67
N ALA A 77 -12.19 7.59 -22.88
CA ALA A 77 -13.20 6.52 -22.84
C ALA A 77 -14.49 6.91 -22.08
N MET A 78 -14.36 7.62 -20.96
CA MET A 78 -15.47 7.94 -20.05
C MET A 78 -15.64 9.45 -19.83
N GLY A 79 -14.88 10.28 -20.56
CA GLY A 79 -14.87 11.72 -20.36
C GLY A 79 -14.27 12.14 -19.02
N PHE A 80 -13.45 11.29 -18.39
CA PHE A 80 -12.80 11.61 -17.12
C PHE A 80 -11.88 12.82 -17.31
N ARG A 81 -12.11 13.86 -16.50
CA ARG A 81 -11.28 15.07 -16.49
C ARG A 81 -10.63 15.18 -15.13
N LEU A 82 -9.30 15.23 -15.12
CA LEU A 82 -8.56 15.46 -13.89
C LEU A 82 -8.81 16.90 -13.42
N SER A 83 -9.65 17.06 -12.41
CA SER A 83 -9.89 18.32 -11.74
C SER A 83 -8.88 18.54 -10.61
N LEU A 84 -8.80 19.75 -10.07
CA LEU A 84 -8.00 20.02 -8.87
C LEU A 84 -8.39 19.12 -7.69
N ALA A 85 -9.69 18.89 -7.51
CA ALA A 85 -10.20 17.96 -6.51
C ALA A 85 -9.75 16.52 -6.82
N GLY A 86 -9.72 16.12 -8.10
CA GLY A 86 -9.12 14.85 -8.51
C GLY A 86 -7.63 14.74 -8.14
N VAL A 87 -6.85 15.81 -8.29
CA VAL A 87 -5.44 15.85 -7.86
C VAL A 87 -5.32 15.67 -6.35
N ALA A 88 -6.16 16.33 -5.55
CA ALA A 88 -6.18 16.11 -4.10
C ALA A 88 -6.46 14.64 -3.74
N GLY A 89 -7.35 13.98 -4.49
CA GLY A 89 -7.61 12.54 -4.36
C GLY A 89 -6.37 11.69 -4.61
N LEU A 90 -5.58 12.02 -5.65
CA LEU A 90 -4.29 11.35 -5.92
C LEU A 90 -3.30 11.53 -4.77
N VAL A 91 -3.24 12.73 -4.18
CA VAL A 91 -2.34 13.01 -3.05
C VAL A 91 -2.73 12.17 -1.82
N VAL A 92 -4.03 12.11 -1.50
CA VAL A 92 -4.54 11.27 -0.40
C VAL A 92 -4.26 9.78 -0.65
N ALA A 93 -4.41 9.33 -1.90
CA ALA A 93 -4.16 7.95 -2.29
C ALA A 93 -2.72 7.48 -2.00
N ILE A 94 -1.72 8.37 -2.08
CA ILE A 94 -0.32 8.04 -1.74
C ILE A 94 -0.23 7.53 -0.29
N GLY A 95 -0.91 8.20 0.64
CA GLY A 95 -0.92 7.82 2.05
C GLY A 95 -1.65 6.50 2.30
N ILE A 96 -2.82 6.32 1.68
CA ILE A 96 -3.60 5.09 1.78
C ILE A 96 -2.81 3.89 1.25
N THR A 97 -2.20 4.03 0.07
CA THR A 97 -1.34 2.99 -0.53
C THR A 97 -0.16 2.65 0.40
N ALA A 98 0.46 3.66 1.02
CA ALA A 98 1.55 3.44 1.96
C ALA A 98 1.12 2.71 3.25
N ASP A 99 -0.09 2.97 3.75
CA ASP A 99 -0.67 2.29 4.92
C ASP A 99 -0.79 0.77 4.68
N SER A 100 -1.28 0.35 3.51
CA SER A 100 -1.36 -1.05 3.11
C SER A 100 0.01 -1.76 3.18
N PHE A 101 1.09 -1.09 2.75
CA PHE A 101 2.44 -1.65 2.83
C PHE A 101 2.96 -1.72 4.27
N VAL A 102 2.69 -0.71 5.09
CA VAL A 102 3.02 -0.70 6.52
C VAL A 102 2.37 -1.89 7.22
N ILE A 103 1.06 -2.11 7.02
CA ILE A 103 0.34 -3.25 7.60
C ILE A 103 0.98 -4.57 7.18
N TYR A 104 1.33 -4.75 5.90
CA TYR A 104 1.95 -5.99 5.44
C TYR A 104 3.34 -6.22 6.06
N PHE A 105 4.17 -5.19 6.09
CA PHE A 105 5.54 -5.29 6.60
C PHE A 105 5.58 -5.51 8.11
N GLU A 106 4.70 -4.87 8.88
CA GLU A 106 4.60 -5.12 10.31
C GLU A 106 4.19 -6.56 10.59
N ARG A 107 3.21 -7.11 9.85
CA ARG A 107 2.85 -8.53 10.00
C ARG A 107 3.96 -9.48 9.58
N LEU A 108 4.76 -9.12 8.58
CA LEU A 108 5.94 -9.90 8.22
C LEU A 108 7.01 -9.86 9.34
N ARG A 109 7.28 -8.68 9.90
CA ARG A 109 8.25 -8.50 10.99
C ARG A 109 7.81 -9.20 12.26
N ASP A 110 6.52 -9.19 12.58
CA ASP A 110 5.93 -9.95 13.68
C ASP A 110 6.25 -11.45 13.56
N GLU A 111 6.04 -12.03 12.37
CA GLU A 111 6.29 -13.45 12.11
C GLU A 111 7.78 -13.82 12.18
N VAL A 112 8.65 -12.93 11.71
CA VAL A 112 10.11 -13.10 11.85
C VAL A 112 10.54 -12.98 13.31
N ARG A 113 9.90 -12.10 14.09
CA ARG A 113 10.13 -11.96 15.54
C ARG A 113 9.67 -13.18 16.33
N GLU A 114 8.61 -13.86 15.89
CA GLU A 114 8.21 -15.18 16.41
C GLU A 114 9.23 -16.30 16.07
N GLY A 115 10.28 -15.98 15.31
CA GLY A 115 11.37 -16.89 15.00
C GLY A 115 11.09 -17.79 13.80
N ARG A 116 10.09 -17.46 12.97
CA ARG A 116 9.81 -18.21 11.74
C ARG A 116 10.87 -17.91 10.69
N SER A 117 11.13 -18.90 9.83
CA SER A 117 11.95 -18.66 8.63
C SER A 117 11.30 -17.58 7.77
N LEU A 118 12.10 -16.75 7.10
CA LEU A 118 11.58 -15.63 6.31
C LEU A 118 10.55 -16.09 5.25
N ARG A 119 10.76 -17.25 4.63
CA ARG A 119 9.81 -17.83 3.68
C ARG A 119 8.46 -18.15 4.32
N THR A 120 8.47 -18.80 5.49
CA THR A 120 7.26 -19.12 6.25
C THR A 120 6.59 -17.84 6.79
N ALA A 121 7.39 -16.86 7.22
CA ALA A 121 6.89 -15.59 7.71
C ALA A 121 6.13 -14.81 6.63
N VAL A 122 6.57 -14.85 5.37
CA VAL A 122 5.86 -14.24 4.24
C VAL A 122 4.48 -14.86 4.03
N ASP A 123 4.37 -16.18 4.03
CA ASP A 123 3.11 -16.88 3.77
C ASP A 123 2.09 -16.67 4.92
N HIS A 124 2.55 -16.79 6.18
CA HIS A 124 1.67 -16.57 7.34
C HIS A 124 1.33 -15.08 7.54
N GLY A 125 2.31 -14.19 7.41
CA GLY A 125 2.13 -12.75 7.53
C GLY A 125 1.16 -12.24 6.46
N TRP A 126 1.25 -12.73 5.22
CA TRP A 126 0.30 -12.43 4.15
C TRP A 126 -1.12 -12.85 4.48
N GLY A 127 -1.31 -14.04 5.06
CA GLY A 127 -2.63 -14.55 5.43
C GLY A 127 -3.40 -13.64 6.38
N ARG A 128 -2.69 -13.03 7.34
CA ARG A 128 -3.26 -12.04 8.27
C ARG A 128 -3.37 -10.65 7.64
N ALA A 129 -2.30 -10.16 7.03
CA ALA A 129 -2.24 -8.81 6.44
C ALA A 129 -3.31 -8.60 5.37
N ARG A 130 -3.51 -9.58 4.46
CA ARG A 130 -4.48 -9.44 3.36
C ARG A 130 -5.91 -9.19 3.84
N ARG A 131 -6.31 -9.76 4.99
CA ARG A 131 -7.66 -9.57 5.55
C ARG A 131 -7.85 -8.15 6.04
N THR A 132 -6.84 -7.60 6.72
CA THR A 132 -6.85 -6.22 7.21
C THR A 132 -6.81 -5.23 6.06
N ILE A 133 -5.94 -5.43 5.07
CA ILE A 133 -5.82 -4.57 3.88
C ILE A 133 -7.15 -4.53 3.12
N ILE A 134 -7.70 -5.70 2.74
CA ILE A 134 -9.00 -5.75 2.04
C ILE A 134 -10.10 -5.06 2.84
N SER A 135 -10.16 -5.27 4.16
CA SER A 135 -11.20 -4.67 4.99
C SER A 135 -11.05 -3.14 5.08
N SER A 136 -9.83 -2.63 5.18
CA SER A 136 -9.53 -1.19 5.26
C SER A 136 -9.83 -0.50 3.93
N ASP A 137 -9.37 -1.10 2.83
CA ASP A 137 -9.58 -0.59 1.48
C ASP A 137 -11.05 -0.65 1.09
N PHE A 138 -11.78 -1.69 1.48
CA PHE A 138 -13.21 -1.78 1.22
C PHE A 138 -13.99 -0.65 1.88
N VAL A 139 -13.65 -0.27 3.12
CA VAL A 139 -14.27 0.89 3.79
C VAL A 139 -13.96 2.18 3.04
N SER A 140 -12.70 2.37 2.63
CA SER A 140 -12.26 3.54 1.87
C SER A 140 -12.96 3.63 0.50
N PHE A 141 -13.08 2.50 -0.19
CA PHE A 141 -13.78 2.39 -1.46
C PHE A 141 -15.27 2.66 -1.31
N LEU A 142 -15.91 2.11 -0.28
CA LEU A 142 -17.33 2.35 -0.01
C LEU A 142 -17.58 3.83 0.30
N ALA A 143 -16.70 4.47 1.07
CA ALA A 143 -16.78 5.90 1.35
C ALA A 143 -16.64 6.73 0.05
N ALA A 144 -15.68 6.38 -0.81
CA ALA A 144 -15.53 7.01 -2.12
C ALA A 144 -16.75 6.79 -3.02
N PHE A 145 -17.35 5.61 -3.01
CA PHE A 145 -18.56 5.30 -3.77
C PHE A 145 -19.75 6.13 -3.30
N VAL A 146 -20.03 6.14 -2.00
CA VAL A 146 -21.12 6.95 -1.43
C VAL A 146 -20.88 8.43 -1.74
N LEU A 147 -19.65 8.91 -1.56
CA LEU A 147 -19.29 10.28 -1.87
C LEU A 147 -19.52 10.61 -3.35
N TYR A 148 -19.21 9.68 -4.26
CA TYR A 148 -19.44 9.87 -5.69
C TYR A 148 -20.93 10.01 -6.04
N GLU A 149 -21.79 9.20 -5.42
CA GLU A 149 -23.24 9.22 -5.66
C GLU A 149 -23.89 10.50 -5.13
N VAL A 150 -23.53 10.94 -3.91
CA VAL A 150 -24.16 12.11 -3.26
C VAL A 150 -23.56 13.45 -3.69
N SER A 151 -22.38 13.46 -4.31
CA SER A 151 -21.68 14.69 -4.69
C SER A 151 -22.09 15.23 -6.04
N VAL A 152 -21.83 16.51 -6.30
CA VAL A 152 -21.97 17.15 -7.62
C VAL A 152 -20.71 17.94 -7.98
N GLY A 153 -20.52 18.21 -9.27
CA GLY A 153 -19.42 19.05 -9.75
C GLY A 153 -18.03 18.48 -9.48
N THR A 154 -17.14 19.30 -8.89
CA THR A 154 -15.72 18.97 -8.70
C THR A 154 -15.48 17.86 -7.67
N VAL A 155 -16.34 17.73 -6.66
CA VAL A 155 -16.21 16.72 -5.59
C VAL A 155 -16.39 15.30 -6.13
N LYS A 156 -17.20 15.10 -7.18
CA LYS A 156 -17.28 13.82 -7.89
C LYS A 156 -15.93 13.37 -8.45
N GLY A 157 -15.12 14.31 -8.94
CA GLY A 157 -13.78 14.02 -9.44
C GLY A 157 -12.83 13.50 -8.35
N PHE A 158 -12.90 14.08 -7.15
CA PHE A 158 -12.14 13.59 -5.99
C PHE A 158 -12.56 12.17 -5.59
N ALA A 159 -13.87 11.95 -5.46
CA ALA A 159 -14.43 10.65 -5.08
C ALA A 159 -14.06 9.55 -6.10
N PHE A 160 -14.17 9.88 -7.39
CA PHE A 160 -13.79 8.96 -8.46
C PHE A 160 -12.32 8.58 -8.41
N THR A 161 -11.43 9.56 -8.27
CA THR A 161 -9.99 9.31 -8.17
C THR A 161 -9.67 8.42 -6.98
N LEU A 162 -10.22 8.73 -5.79
CA LEU A 162 -10.01 7.90 -4.61
C LEU A 162 -10.46 6.46 -4.84
N GLY A 163 -11.70 6.26 -5.30
CA GLY A 163 -12.23 4.92 -5.57
C GLY A 163 -11.38 4.14 -6.57
N LEU A 164 -10.94 4.79 -7.66
CA LEU A 164 -10.07 4.19 -8.66
C LEU A 164 -8.72 3.77 -8.05
N THR A 165 -8.08 4.65 -7.29
CA THR A 165 -6.77 4.37 -6.66
C THR A 165 -6.86 3.30 -5.58
N THR A 166 -7.94 3.24 -4.81
CA THR A 166 -8.15 2.19 -3.80
C THR A 166 -8.31 0.81 -4.44
N LEU A 167 -9.05 0.71 -5.55
CA LEU A 167 -9.12 -0.55 -6.30
C LEU A 167 -7.75 -0.96 -6.86
N LEU A 168 -6.99 0.02 -7.35
CA LEU A 168 -5.66 -0.21 -7.88
C LEU A 168 -4.67 -0.65 -6.80
N ASP A 169 -4.78 -0.12 -5.57
CA ASP A 169 -3.93 -0.53 -4.45
C ASP A 169 -4.07 -2.03 -4.17
N ILE A 170 -5.31 -2.54 -4.10
CA ILE A 170 -5.58 -3.98 -3.96
C ILE A 170 -4.90 -4.77 -5.09
N VAL A 171 -5.03 -4.32 -6.34
CA VAL A 171 -4.38 -4.99 -7.49
C VAL A 171 -2.86 -5.02 -7.32
N VAL A 172 -2.23 -3.89 -6.96
CA VAL A 172 -0.78 -3.78 -6.78
C VAL A 172 -0.28 -4.65 -5.62
N VAL A 173 -0.98 -4.62 -4.47
CA VAL A 173 -0.62 -5.41 -3.30
C VAL A 173 -0.63 -6.91 -3.61
N PHE A 174 -1.64 -7.39 -4.33
CA PHE A 174 -1.79 -8.80 -4.67
C PHE A 174 -0.90 -9.26 -5.82
N MET A 175 -0.82 -8.48 -6.91
CA MET A 175 -0.12 -8.88 -8.14
C MET A 175 1.37 -8.53 -8.13
N PHE A 176 1.79 -7.56 -7.32
CA PHE A 176 3.17 -7.08 -7.33
C PHE A 176 3.86 -7.22 -5.96
N THR A 177 3.29 -6.64 -4.91
CA THR A 177 3.95 -6.58 -3.59
C THR A 177 4.19 -7.97 -3.01
N LYS A 178 3.17 -8.83 -2.95
CA LYS A 178 3.33 -10.20 -2.43
C LYS A 178 4.34 -11.03 -3.24
N PRO A 179 4.28 -11.12 -4.59
CA PRO A 179 5.27 -11.85 -5.37
C PRO A 179 6.70 -11.35 -5.17
N ILE A 180 6.91 -10.04 -5.14
CA ILE A 180 8.24 -9.48 -4.91
C ILE A 180 8.77 -9.81 -3.52
N VAL A 181 7.96 -9.63 -2.47
CA VAL A 181 8.40 -9.98 -1.11
C VAL A 181 8.72 -11.48 -1.01
N THR A 182 7.94 -12.34 -1.68
CA THR A 182 8.19 -13.78 -1.73
C THR A 182 9.49 -14.13 -2.45
N LEU A 183 9.82 -13.42 -3.53
CA LEU A 183 11.08 -13.59 -4.26
C LEU A 183 12.27 -13.09 -3.43
N LEU A 184 12.12 -11.92 -2.81
CA LEU A 184 13.15 -11.28 -2.01
C LEU A 184 13.48 -12.08 -0.75
N ALA A 185 12.47 -12.74 -0.17
CA ALA A 185 12.64 -13.68 0.94
C ALA A 185 13.55 -14.88 0.62
N ARG A 186 13.77 -15.20 -0.66
CA ARG A 186 14.71 -16.26 -1.09
C ARG A 186 16.15 -15.76 -1.24
N ARG A 187 16.37 -14.45 -1.24
CA ARG A 187 17.71 -13.85 -1.44
C ARG A 187 18.49 -13.89 -0.11
N ARG A 188 19.76 -14.30 -0.16
CA ARG A 188 20.64 -14.43 1.02
C ARG A 188 20.69 -13.17 1.88
N PHE A 189 20.71 -11.98 1.28
CA PHE A 189 20.70 -10.70 2.02
C PHE A 189 19.54 -10.55 3.02
N PHE A 190 18.35 -11.04 2.68
CA PHE A 190 17.18 -11.00 3.57
C PHE A 190 17.06 -12.28 4.41
N ALA A 191 17.40 -13.43 3.84
CA ALA A 191 17.36 -14.72 4.54
C ALA A 191 18.38 -14.81 5.70
N ASP A 192 19.53 -14.14 5.58
CA ASP A 192 20.58 -14.11 6.59
C ASP A 192 20.34 -13.02 7.66
N GLY A 193 19.25 -12.26 7.56
CA GLY A 193 18.83 -11.28 8.59
C GLY A 193 19.78 -10.09 8.72
N HIS A 194 20.39 -9.61 7.62
CA HIS A 194 21.37 -8.52 7.69
C HIS A 194 20.79 -7.27 8.38
N PRO A 195 21.54 -6.52 9.21
CA PRO A 195 21.06 -5.37 9.97
C PRO A 195 20.41 -4.23 9.14
N TRP A 196 20.68 -4.19 7.83
CA TRP A 196 20.08 -3.25 6.87
C TRP A 196 18.85 -3.82 6.14
N SER A 197 18.56 -5.12 6.28
CA SER A 197 17.38 -5.75 5.68
C SER A 197 16.06 -5.33 6.32
N GLY A 198 16.10 -4.81 7.56
CA GLY A 198 14.90 -4.52 8.37
C GLY A 198 14.29 -5.76 9.03
N LEU A 199 14.88 -6.95 8.79
CA LEU A 199 14.38 -8.26 9.20
C LEU A 199 15.34 -9.02 10.13
N ASP A 200 16.25 -8.31 10.80
CA ASP A 200 17.19 -8.90 11.76
C ASP A 200 16.44 -9.36 13.04
N PRO A 201 16.40 -10.68 13.35
CA PRO A 201 15.68 -11.20 14.51
C PRO A 201 16.18 -10.63 15.84
N ASN A 202 17.48 -10.31 15.94
CA ASN A 202 18.07 -9.77 17.18
C ASN A 202 17.66 -8.31 17.42
N ARG A 203 17.44 -7.53 16.35
CA ARG A 203 16.96 -6.13 16.45
C ARG A 203 15.45 -6.05 16.61
N LEU A 204 14.73 -7.08 16.15
CA LEU A 204 13.29 -7.20 16.33
C LEU A 204 12.92 -7.79 17.70
N GLY A 205 13.90 -8.21 18.52
CA GLY A 205 13.66 -8.76 19.86
C GLY A 205 13.09 -10.19 19.85
N GLY A 206 13.43 -10.99 18.84
CA GLY A 206 12.95 -12.36 18.65
C GLY A 206 13.76 -13.40 19.42
N LYS A 207 13.08 -14.42 19.96
CA LYS A 207 13.73 -15.62 20.51
C LYS A 207 14.37 -16.38 19.34
N LYS A 208 15.68 -16.70 19.44
CA LYS A 208 16.36 -17.55 18.45
C LYS A 208 15.58 -18.86 18.30
N SER A 209 14.95 -19.07 17.15
CA SER A 209 14.54 -20.42 16.78
C SER A 209 15.83 -21.22 16.53
N PRO A 210 16.06 -22.31 17.27
CA PRO A 210 17.22 -23.16 17.01
C PRO A 210 17.13 -23.59 15.54
N GLY A 211 18.21 -23.38 14.78
CA GLY A 211 18.23 -23.74 13.37
C GLY A 211 17.79 -25.20 13.18
N LEU A 212 17.23 -25.55 12.02
CA LEU A 212 16.69 -26.88 11.73
C LEU A 212 17.64 -28.02 12.16
N ARG A 213 18.95 -27.81 11.99
CA ARG A 213 20.02 -28.71 12.47
C ARG A 213 19.98 -28.94 13.98
N GLN A 214 19.79 -27.89 14.77
CA GLN A 214 19.78 -27.94 16.22
C GLN A 214 18.50 -28.62 16.73
N SER A 215 17.34 -28.37 16.11
CA SER A 215 16.11 -29.09 16.45
C SER A 215 16.17 -30.61 16.18
N ILE A 216 16.91 -31.04 15.15
CA ILE A 216 17.13 -32.46 14.85
C ILE A 216 18.12 -33.07 15.86
N VAL A 217 19.17 -32.32 16.23
CA VAL A 217 20.13 -32.73 17.25
C VAL A 217 19.45 -32.84 18.62
N ASP A 218 18.61 -31.88 18.99
CA ASP A 218 17.87 -31.86 20.26
C ASP A 218 16.83 -33.00 20.32
N ARG A 219 16.09 -33.26 19.23
CA ARG A 219 15.18 -34.42 19.15
C ARG A 219 15.93 -35.75 19.23
N ARG A 220 17.09 -35.87 18.56
CA ARG A 220 17.93 -37.07 18.67
C ARG A 220 18.50 -37.24 20.08
N ALA A 221 18.91 -36.16 20.73
CA ALA A 221 19.41 -36.19 22.10
C ALA A 221 18.29 -36.57 23.10
N ALA A 222 17.07 -36.08 22.89
CA ALA A 222 15.90 -36.45 23.69
C ALA A 222 15.52 -37.94 23.50
N ALA A 223 15.49 -38.43 22.27
CA ALA A 223 15.21 -39.84 21.97
C ALA A 223 16.28 -40.78 22.57
N ARG A 224 17.54 -40.37 22.60
CA ARG A 224 18.63 -41.14 23.22
C ARG A 224 18.50 -41.24 24.75
N ARG A 225 17.97 -40.20 25.39
CA ARG A 225 17.71 -40.20 26.84
C ARG A 225 16.53 -41.09 27.23
N GLN A 226 15.49 -41.16 26.40
CA GLN A 226 14.36 -42.07 26.61
C GLN A 226 14.78 -43.54 26.46
N GLY A 227 15.57 -43.87 25.42
CA GLY A 227 16.06 -45.24 25.25
C GLY A 227 17.04 -45.71 26.35
N SER A 228 17.79 -44.80 26.98
CA SER A 228 18.64 -45.14 28.14
C SER A 228 17.87 -45.30 29.45
N ALA A 229 16.68 -44.70 29.59
CA ALA A 229 15.84 -44.87 30.76
C ALA A 229 15.12 -46.23 30.76
N GLU A 230 14.62 -46.66 29.60
CA GLU A 230 13.95 -47.96 29.43
C GLU A 230 14.92 -49.15 29.58
N GLY A 231 16.20 -48.99 29.22
CA GLY A 231 17.22 -50.04 29.38
C GLY A 231 17.78 -50.19 30.80
N MET A 232 17.36 -49.35 31.76
CA MET A 232 17.83 -49.38 33.15
C MET A 232 16.76 -49.97 34.10
N GLU A 233 15.55 -50.25 33.60
CA GLU A 233 14.43 -50.89 34.31
C GLU A 233 14.23 -52.37 33.93
N ALA A 234 15.09 -52.94 33.08
CA ALA A 234 15.11 -54.36 32.70
C ALA A 234 16.34 -55.09 33.28
#